data_AF-A0A6A0H837-F1
#
_entry.id   AF-A0A6A0H837-F1
#
_cell.length_a   1.000
_cell.length_b   1.000
_cell.length_c   1.000
_cell.angle_alpha   90.00
_cell.angle_beta   90.00
_cell.angle_gamma   90.00
#
_symmetry.space_group_name_H-M   'P 1'
#
loop_
_entity.id
_entity.type
_entity.pdbx_description
1 polymer ?
#
loop_
_entity_poly.entity_id
_entity_poly.type
_entity_poly.pdbx_seq_one_letter_code
_entity_poly.pdbx_strand_id
1 'polypeptide(L)'
;MKMRILDHVYDDMVVEQLLLKIILPEGVKDILISTPFPVTREDDGLFATYLDTVGRVVVSLRAAKLNALHIQDFTLYYKFPGLLMLQEPLLVVAAFLALFIAVSEFFLLVMIWVRLDLTLSPDRDAEAKMRVSSHCSLVASRHYKRVAIYHAMLDEITKQQGLGNPPNALSQFQANIKKLQANLKDESQAIAELLAKIRSDNSEVAEKVNELQKYDREVREAVVQQCSNMEKLLGKKMAKQAYADQEQELSKRREEAMDKLRNVAALL
;
A
#
# COMPACT_ATOMS: atom_id res chain seq x y z
N MET A 1 -6.70 -51.17 7.89
CA MET A 1 -5.30 -50.83 8.25
C MET A 1 -4.63 -52.06 8.85
N LYS A 2 -3.41 -52.40 8.44
CA LYS A 2 -2.65 -53.55 8.94
C LYS A 2 -1.33 -53.04 9.53
N MET A 3 -1.05 -53.36 10.79
CA MET A 3 0.14 -52.91 11.51
C MET A 3 0.61 -53.97 12.50
N ARG A 4 1.89 -53.92 12.88
CA ARG A 4 2.44 -54.79 13.93
C ARG A 4 1.96 -54.35 15.31
N ILE A 5 1.57 -55.30 16.16
CA ILE A 5 1.19 -55.02 17.55
C ILE A 5 2.43 -54.62 18.38
N LEU A 6 3.54 -55.33 18.15
CA LEU A 6 4.84 -55.14 18.78
C LEU A 6 5.88 -55.14 17.66
N ASP A 7 6.80 -54.19 17.68
CA ASP A 7 7.94 -54.15 16.77
C ASP A 7 9.21 -54.64 17.47
N HIS A 8 10.24 -54.98 16.70
CA HIS A 8 11.52 -55.41 17.28
C HIS A 8 12.18 -54.24 18.05
N VAL A 9 12.56 -54.50 19.31
CA VAL A 9 13.25 -53.53 20.17
C VAL A 9 14.69 -53.95 20.44
N TYR A 10 14.91 -55.21 20.84
CA TYR A 10 16.23 -55.83 21.04
C TYR A 10 16.11 -57.37 20.93
N ASP A 11 17.24 -58.06 20.78
CA ASP A 11 17.28 -59.52 20.63
C ASP A 11 16.87 -60.23 21.92
N ASP A 12 16.08 -61.29 21.81
CA ASP A 12 15.44 -62.01 22.94
C ASP A 12 14.57 -61.12 23.85
N MET A 13 13.89 -60.14 23.27
CA MET A 13 13.03 -59.24 24.05
C MET A 13 11.91 -59.97 24.79
N VAL A 14 11.72 -59.53 26.04
CA VAL A 14 10.59 -59.90 26.88
C VAL A 14 9.90 -58.61 27.32
N VAL A 15 8.59 -58.51 27.04
CA VAL A 15 7.77 -57.37 27.42
C VAL A 15 6.71 -57.86 28.41
N GLU A 16 6.81 -57.41 29.65
CA GLU A 16 5.87 -57.80 30.71
C GLU A 16 4.46 -57.26 30.45
N GLN A 17 4.36 -55.99 30.06
CA GLN A 17 3.11 -55.30 29.75
C GLN A 17 3.28 -54.36 28.56
N LEU A 18 2.34 -54.42 27.62
CA LEU A 18 2.26 -53.56 26.46
C LEU A 18 0.89 -52.89 26.41
N LEU A 19 0.89 -51.57 26.26
CA LEU A 19 -0.31 -50.76 26.04
C LEU A 19 -0.20 -50.10 24.67
N LEU A 20 -0.96 -50.59 23.70
CA LEU A 20 -1.04 -50.04 22.36
C LEU A 20 -2.23 -49.07 22.28
N LYS A 21 -1.97 -47.82 21.94
CA LYS A 21 -3.00 -46.80 21.71
C LYS A 21 -3.04 -46.43 20.24
N ILE A 22 -4.18 -46.63 19.59
CA ILE A 22 -4.39 -46.34 18.18
C ILE A 22 -5.33 -45.14 18.08
N ILE A 23 -4.80 -44.01 17.60
CA ILE A 23 -5.58 -42.79 17.40
C ILE A 23 -6.14 -42.80 15.98
N LEU A 24 -7.47 -42.79 15.87
CA LEU A 24 -8.18 -42.82 14.60
C LEU A 24 -8.62 -41.41 14.16
N PRO A 25 -8.82 -41.17 12.85
CA PRO A 25 -9.39 -39.91 12.37
C PRO A 25 -10.74 -39.59 13.03
N GLU A 26 -11.09 -38.30 13.09
CA GLU A 26 -12.38 -37.85 13.61
C GLU A 26 -13.54 -38.44 12.79
N GLY A 27 -14.61 -38.88 13.45
CA GLY A 27 -15.83 -39.35 12.77
C GLY A 27 -15.77 -40.76 12.15
N VAL A 28 -14.80 -41.56 12.57
CA VAL A 28 -14.76 -43.00 12.29
C VAL A 28 -15.94 -43.74 12.95
N LYS A 29 -16.53 -44.68 12.22
CA LYS A 29 -17.63 -45.57 12.67
C LYS A 29 -17.25 -47.03 12.49
N ASP A 30 -17.96 -47.93 13.19
CA ASP A 30 -17.87 -49.39 13.04
C ASP A 30 -16.44 -49.94 13.16
N ILE A 31 -15.83 -49.77 14.33
CA ILE A 31 -14.45 -50.18 14.58
C ILE A 31 -14.40 -51.69 14.91
N LEU A 32 -13.77 -52.47 14.06
CA LEU A 32 -13.55 -53.91 14.22
C LEU A 32 -12.05 -54.22 14.23
N ILE A 33 -11.62 -55.00 15.22
CA ILE A 33 -10.22 -55.37 15.41
C ILE A 33 -10.08 -56.88 15.29
N SER A 34 -9.20 -57.31 14.39
CA SER A 34 -8.78 -58.71 14.28
C SER A 34 -7.34 -58.82 14.77
N THR A 35 -7.15 -59.53 15.89
CA THR A 35 -5.83 -59.76 16.50
C THR A 35 -5.41 -61.22 16.29
N PRO A 36 -4.10 -61.46 16.07
CA PRO A 36 -3.59 -62.81 15.83
C PRO A 36 -3.41 -63.64 17.11
N PHE A 37 -3.43 -63.01 18.28
CA PHE A 37 -3.38 -63.63 19.60
C PHE A 37 -4.34 -62.91 20.57
N PRO A 38 -4.72 -63.54 21.71
CA PRO A 38 -5.64 -62.92 22.66
C PRO A 38 -5.03 -61.67 23.30
N VAL A 39 -5.69 -60.53 23.10
CA VAL A 39 -5.37 -59.25 23.74
C VAL A 39 -6.61 -58.74 24.48
N THR A 40 -6.40 -57.97 25.54
CA THR A 40 -7.51 -57.34 26.28
C THR A 40 -7.77 -55.96 25.70
N ARG A 41 -8.99 -55.73 25.20
CA ARG A 41 -9.42 -54.39 24.76
C ARG A 41 -9.90 -53.59 25.96
N GLU A 42 -9.36 -52.38 26.12
CA GLU A 42 -9.76 -51.40 27.13
C GLU A 42 -10.85 -50.48 26.57
N ASP A 43 -11.47 -49.67 27.43
CA ASP A 43 -12.47 -48.69 27.02
C ASP A 43 -11.89 -47.69 25.99
N ASP A 44 -12.68 -47.40 24.96
CA ASP A 44 -12.30 -46.44 23.92
C ASP A 44 -12.29 -45.01 24.52
N GLY A 45 -11.19 -44.29 24.32
CA GLY A 45 -11.02 -42.92 24.77
C GLY A 45 -11.28 -41.89 23.67
N LEU A 46 -11.34 -40.62 24.06
CA LEU A 46 -11.33 -39.48 23.15
C LEU A 46 -10.05 -38.67 23.35
N PHE A 47 -9.41 -38.30 22.25
CA PHE A 47 -8.20 -37.48 22.24
C PHE A 47 -8.40 -36.27 21.33
N ALA A 48 -8.37 -35.08 21.90
CA ALA A 48 -8.54 -33.83 21.17
C ALA A 48 -7.19 -33.30 20.68
N THR A 49 -7.11 -33.01 19.38
CA THR A 49 -5.96 -32.41 18.70
C THR A 49 -6.37 -31.10 18.02
N TYR A 50 -5.42 -30.40 17.41
CA TYR A 50 -5.66 -29.21 16.60
C TYR A 50 -6.69 -29.46 15.50
N LEU A 51 -7.59 -28.50 15.31
CA LEU A 51 -8.66 -28.52 14.29
C LEU A 51 -9.72 -29.63 14.46
N ASP A 52 -9.72 -30.34 15.59
CA ASP A 52 -10.78 -31.29 15.90
C ASP A 52 -12.01 -30.56 16.47
N THR A 53 -13.22 -31.01 16.11
CA THR A 53 -14.47 -30.44 16.67
C THR A 53 -15.04 -31.25 17.83
N VAL A 54 -15.03 -32.57 17.72
CA VAL A 54 -15.55 -33.52 18.71
C VAL A 54 -14.43 -34.33 19.36
N GLY A 55 -13.32 -34.53 18.64
CA GLY A 55 -12.14 -35.27 19.08
C GLY A 55 -11.99 -36.64 18.40
N ARG A 56 -10.77 -37.17 18.44
CA ARG A 56 -10.39 -38.44 17.79
C ARG A 56 -10.62 -39.63 18.70
N VAL A 57 -11.11 -40.73 18.14
CA VAL A 57 -11.33 -41.98 18.89
C VAL A 57 -9.99 -42.67 19.09
N VAL A 58 -9.70 -43.06 20.33
CA VAL A 58 -8.48 -43.80 20.69
C VAL A 58 -8.86 -45.18 21.17
N VAL A 59 -8.44 -46.20 20.43
CA VAL A 59 -8.61 -47.60 20.83
C VAL A 59 -7.39 -48.06 21.59
N SER A 60 -7.61 -48.56 22.80
CA SER A 60 -6.54 -49.02 23.69
C SER A 60 -6.56 -50.54 23.79
N LEU A 61 -5.42 -51.18 23.49
CA LEU A 61 -5.23 -52.62 23.58
C LEU A 61 -4.12 -52.93 24.59
N ARG A 62 -4.41 -53.80 25.55
CA ARG A 62 -3.46 -54.30 26.55
C ARG A 62 -3.08 -55.74 26.25
N ALA A 63 -1.78 -56.00 26.21
CA ALA A 63 -1.20 -57.33 26.11
C ALA A 63 -0.13 -57.51 27.19
N ALA A 64 0.09 -58.74 27.65
CA ALA A 64 1.05 -59.05 28.69
C ALA A 64 1.88 -60.27 28.30
N LYS A 65 3.10 -60.37 28.85
CA LYS A 65 4.02 -61.51 28.65
C LYS A 65 4.31 -61.78 27.17
N LEU A 66 4.71 -60.75 26.43
CA LEU A 66 5.07 -60.86 25.02
C LEU A 66 6.56 -61.18 24.86
N ASN A 67 6.89 -61.91 23.80
CA ASN A 67 8.26 -62.24 23.40
C ASN A 67 8.50 -61.92 21.91
N ALA A 68 9.71 -62.15 21.43
CA ALA A 68 10.08 -61.93 20.03
C ALA A 68 9.22 -62.69 18.98
N LEU A 69 8.54 -63.77 19.36
CA LEU A 69 7.64 -64.54 18.47
C LEU A 69 6.25 -63.91 18.31
N HIS A 70 5.91 -62.90 19.13
CA HIS A 70 4.64 -62.17 19.07
C HIS A 70 4.69 -60.92 18.17
N ILE A 71 5.75 -60.74 17.37
CA ILE A 71 5.83 -59.72 16.31
C ILE A 71 4.89 -60.15 15.17
N GLN A 72 3.61 -59.84 15.33
CA GLN A 72 2.56 -60.20 14.39
C GLN A 72 1.68 -58.99 14.09
N ASP A 73 1.09 -59.03 12.89
CA ASP A 73 0.24 -57.96 12.42
C ASP A 73 -1.20 -58.10 12.95
N PHE A 74 -1.78 -57.00 13.43
CA PHE A 74 -3.22 -56.87 13.63
C PHE A 74 -3.85 -56.15 12.44
N THR A 75 -5.15 -56.41 12.22
CA THR A 75 -5.94 -55.72 11.21
C THR A 75 -7.08 -54.95 11.88
N LEU A 76 -7.12 -53.65 11.61
CA LEU A 76 -8.17 -52.73 12.05
C LEU A 76 -9.05 -52.35 10.86
N TYR A 77 -10.32 -52.69 10.95
CA TYR A 77 -11.35 -52.27 10.00
C TYR A 77 -12.16 -51.14 10.64
N TYR A 78 -12.37 -50.08 9.85
CA TYR A 78 -13.15 -48.94 10.28
C TYR A 78 -13.79 -48.27 9.07
N LYS A 79 -14.94 -47.65 9.28
CA LYS A 79 -15.68 -46.93 8.25
C LYS A 79 -15.47 -45.43 8.44
N PHE A 80 -14.80 -44.80 7.47
CA PHE A 80 -14.58 -43.36 7.45
C PHE A 80 -15.28 -42.74 6.24
N PRO A 81 -16.27 -41.86 6.43
CA PRO A 81 -16.92 -41.19 5.31
C PRO A 81 -16.02 -40.06 4.78
N GLY A 82 -15.74 -40.07 3.47
CA GLY A 82 -14.82 -39.11 2.85
C GLY A 82 -15.22 -37.63 2.99
N LEU A 83 -16.50 -37.32 3.19
CA LEU A 83 -16.97 -35.94 3.39
C LEU A 83 -16.40 -35.31 4.68
N LEU A 84 -16.15 -36.10 5.73
CA LEU A 84 -15.60 -35.59 6.98
C LEU A 84 -14.14 -35.13 6.81
N MET A 85 -13.44 -35.57 5.77
CA MET A 85 -12.08 -35.09 5.45
C MET A 85 -12.08 -33.61 5.03
N LEU A 86 -13.19 -33.09 4.49
CA LEU A 86 -13.31 -31.69 4.09
C LEU A 86 -13.67 -30.77 5.27
N GLN A 87 -14.07 -31.31 6.42
CA GLN A 87 -14.48 -30.52 7.57
C GLN A 87 -13.33 -29.67 8.13
N GLU A 88 -12.14 -30.25 8.30
CA GLU A 88 -10.98 -29.52 8.84
C GLU A 88 -10.57 -28.34 7.93
N PRO A 89 -10.40 -28.49 6.59
CA PRO A 89 -10.15 -27.35 5.71
C PRO A 89 -11.26 -26.31 5.70
N LEU A 90 -12.53 -26.73 5.72
CA LEU A 90 -13.67 -25.82 5.72
C LEU A 90 -13.75 -25.00 7.00
N LEU A 91 -13.37 -25.58 8.15
CA LEU A 91 -13.33 -24.86 9.43
C LEU A 91 -12.34 -23.69 9.37
N VAL A 92 -11.16 -23.93 8.80
CA VAL A 92 -10.15 -22.87 8.61
C VAL A 92 -10.68 -21.78 7.67
N VAL A 93 -11.25 -22.16 6.52
CA VAL A 93 -11.83 -21.22 5.57
C VAL A 93 -12.95 -20.40 6.22
N ALA A 94 -13.85 -21.04 6.98
CA ALA A 94 -14.93 -20.37 7.68
C ALA A 94 -14.42 -19.38 8.73
N ALA A 95 -13.38 -19.74 9.49
CA ALA A 95 -12.76 -18.86 10.47
C ALA A 95 -12.17 -17.60 9.81
N PHE A 96 -11.45 -17.75 8.69
CA PHE A 96 -10.90 -16.61 7.95
C PHE A 96 -12.00 -15.75 7.32
N LEU A 97 -13.05 -16.36 6.78
CA LEU A 97 -14.18 -15.63 6.20
C LEU A 97 -14.93 -14.82 7.27
N ALA A 98 -15.14 -15.39 8.46
CA ALA A 98 -15.75 -14.68 9.58
C ALA A 98 -14.93 -13.45 10.01
N LEU A 99 -13.60 -13.59 10.06
CA LEU A 99 -12.70 -12.47 10.33
C LEU A 99 -12.84 -11.39 9.25
N PHE A 100 -12.84 -11.78 7.97
CA PHE A 100 -12.97 -10.84 6.87
C PHE A 100 -14.28 -10.04 6.94
N ILE A 101 -15.40 -10.71 7.18
CA ILE A 101 -16.70 -10.05 7.34
C ILE A 101 -16.70 -9.11 8.54
N ALA A 102 -16.19 -9.57 9.70
CA ALA A 102 -16.13 -8.74 10.90
C ALA A 102 -15.31 -7.46 10.67
N VAL A 103 -14.18 -7.59 9.99
CA VAL A 103 -13.32 -6.45 9.63
C VAL A 103 -14.02 -5.54 8.62
N SER A 104 -14.64 -6.09 7.58
CA SER A 104 -15.31 -5.29 6.55
C SER A 104 -16.50 -4.50 7.10
N GLU A 105 -17.32 -5.11 7.95
CA GLU A 105 -18.45 -4.44 8.60
C GLU A 105 -17.97 -3.32 9.53
N PHE A 106 -16.89 -3.57 10.29
CA PHE A 106 -16.29 -2.53 11.13
C PHE A 106 -15.81 -1.33 10.30
N PHE A 107 -15.08 -1.57 9.20
CA PHE A 107 -14.63 -0.50 8.32
C PHE A 107 -15.80 0.27 7.69
N LEU A 108 -16.85 -0.42 7.28
CA LEU A 108 -18.03 0.19 6.68
C LEU A 108 -18.77 1.07 7.69
N LEU A 109 -18.94 0.61 8.93
CA LEU A 109 -19.53 1.40 10.02
C LEU A 109 -18.72 2.66 10.30
N VAL A 110 -17.39 2.56 10.38
CA VAL A 110 -16.51 3.73 10.59
C VAL A 110 -16.63 4.72 9.43
N MET A 111 -16.65 4.23 8.17
CA MET A 111 -16.80 5.09 7.00
C MET A 111 -18.14 5.85 7.02
N ILE A 112 -19.24 5.17 7.35
CA ILE A 112 -20.55 5.82 7.49
C ILE A 112 -20.50 6.86 8.62
N TRP A 113 -19.93 6.50 9.77
CA TRP A 113 -19.90 7.36 10.95
C TRP A 113 -19.13 8.66 10.70
N VAL A 114 -17.96 8.61 10.05
CA VAL A 114 -17.16 9.79 9.70
C VAL A 114 -17.84 10.67 8.64
N ARG A 115 -18.74 10.10 7.82
CA ARG A 115 -19.50 10.84 6.80
C ARG A 115 -20.83 11.38 7.32
N LEU A 116 -21.24 11.00 8.53
CA LEU A 116 -22.51 11.41 9.11
C LEU A 116 -22.30 12.68 9.92
N ASP A 117 -22.42 13.83 9.26
CA ASP A 117 -22.35 15.15 9.91
C ASP A 117 -23.61 15.40 10.76
N LEU A 118 -23.54 15.12 12.07
CA LEU A 118 -24.59 15.43 13.06
C LEU A 118 -24.45 16.84 13.65
N THR A 119 -24.12 17.83 12.82
CA THR A 119 -23.93 19.21 13.28
C THR A 119 -25.28 19.90 13.45
N LEU A 120 -25.65 20.20 14.71
CA LEU A 120 -26.97 20.77 15.07
C LEU A 120 -27.12 22.26 14.70
N SER A 121 -26.01 23.01 14.64
CA SER A 121 -25.99 24.40 14.17
C SER A 121 -24.69 24.65 13.40
N PRO A 122 -24.74 25.11 12.14
CA PRO A 122 -23.55 25.34 11.34
C PRO A 122 -22.76 26.53 11.89
N ASP A 123 -21.53 26.27 12.33
CA ASP A 123 -20.57 27.33 12.66
C ASP A 123 -19.94 27.85 11.35
N ARG A 124 -20.49 28.95 10.86
CA ARG A 124 -20.05 29.59 9.60
C ARG A 124 -18.57 29.99 9.62
N ASP A 125 -18.04 30.32 10.79
CA ASP A 125 -16.65 30.76 10.92
C ASP A 125 -15.69 29.57 10.88
N ALA A 126 -16.07 28.44 11.49
CA ALA A 126 -15.33 27.19 11.37
C ALA A 126 -15.35 26.64 9.93
N GLU A 127 -16.52 26.65 9.27
CA GLU A 127 -16.66 26.24 7.87
C GLU A 127 -15.82 27.13 6.93
N ALA A 128 -15.85 28.45 7.12
CA ALA A 128 -15.04 29.39 6.33
C ALA A 128 -13.54 29.10 6.52
N LYS A 129 -13.08 28.83 7.76
CA LYS A 129 -11.69 28.42 8.01
C LYS A 129 -11.31 27.11 7.31
N MET A 130 -12.19 26.10 7.32
CA MET A 130 -11.96 24.84 6.61
C MET A 130 -11.90 25.03 5.10
N ARG A 131 -12.81 25.83 4.52
CA ARG A 131 -12.79 26.17 3.08
C ARG A 131 -11.49 26.88 2.69
N VAL A 132 -11.07 27.86 3.48
CA VAL A 132 -9.82 28.61 3.25
C VAL A 132 -8.61 27.68 3.33
N SER A 133 -8.54 26.78 4.32
CA SER A 133 -7.45 25.80 4.44
C SER A 133 -7.40 24.84 3.23
N SER A 134 -8.56 24.36 2.78
CA SER A 134 -8.65 23.53 1.55
C SER A 134 -8.20 24.29 0.31
N HIS A 135 -8.63 25.54 0.16
CA HIS A 135 -8.21 26.39 -0.95
C HIS A 135 -6.70 26.71 -0.90
N CYS A 136 -6.12 26.97 0.28
CA CYS A 136 -4.68 27.18 0.45
C CYS A 136 -3.86 25.93 0.06
N SER A 137 -4.31 24.75 0.48
CA SER A 137 -3.69 23.48 0.10
C SER A 137 -3.69 23.28 -1.41
N LEU A 138 -4.79 23.65 -2.08
CA LEU A 138 -4.88 23.58 -3.53
C LEU A 138 -3.99 24.64 -4.21
N VAL A 139 -3.91 25.86 -3.68
CA VAL A 139 -2.96 26.89 -4.15
C VAL A 139 -1.53 26.39 -4.06
N ALA A 140 -1.12 25.78 -2.93
CA ALA A 140 0.21 25.21 -2.74
C ALA A 140 0.51 24.09 -3.77
N SER A 141 -0.44 23.17 -3.99
CA SER A 141 -0.30 22.10 -5.00
C SER A 141 -0.13 22.66 -6.41
N ARG A 142 -0.93 23.66 -6.78
CA ARG A 142 -0.87 24.35 -8.08
C ARG A 142 0.45 25.11 -8.23
N HIS A 143 0.90 25.73 -7.15
CA HIS A 143 2.16 26.46 -7.12
C HIS A 143 3.38 25.53 -7.32
N TYR A 144 3.39 24.36 -6.68
CA TYR A 144 4.41 23.33 -6.91
C TYR A 144 4.50 22.91 -8.39
N LYS A 145 3.35 22.78 -9.06
CA LYS A 145 3.31 22.51 -10.50
C LYS A 145 3.92 23.65 -11.33
N ARG A 146 3.69 24.92 -10.98
CA ARG A 146 4.34 26.06 -11.66
C ARG A 146 5.85 26.00 -11.52
N VAL A 147 6.35 25.74 -10.31
CA VAL A 147 7.78 25.57 -10.05
C VAL A 147 8.37 24.45 -10.91
N ALA A 148 7.69 23.31 -11.01
CA ALA A 148 8.11 22.21 -11.89
C ALA A 148 8.15 22.61 -13.37
N ILE A 149 7.19 23.43 -13.84
CA ILE A 149 7.19 23.96 -15.21
C ILE A 149 8.37 24.91 -15.43
N TYR A 150 8.69 25.80 -14.48
CA TYR A 150 9.87 26.66 -14.57
C TYR A 150 11.15 25.85 -14.68
N HIS A 151 11.32 24.81 -13.85
CA HIS A 151 12.46 23.90 -13.96
C HIS A 151 12.52 23.22 -15.33
N ALA A 152 11.40 22.72 -15.85
CA ALA A 152 11.36 22.13 -17.19
C ALA A 152 11.76 23.11 -18.31
N MET A 153 11.43 24.41 -18.17
CA MET A 153 11.86 25.44 -19.12
C MET A 153 13.38 25.68 -19.04
N LEU A 154 13.95 25.70 -17.83
CA LEU A 154 15.39 25.85 -17.61
C LEU A 154 16.20 24.63 -18.07
N ASP A 155 15.65 23.43 -17.88
CA ASP A 155 16.25 22.19 -18.38
C ASP A 155 16.30 22.22 -19.91
N GLU A 156 15.26 22.73 -20.57
CA GLU A 156 15.24 22.87 -22.02
C GLU A 156 16.30 23.87 -22.50
N ILE A 157 16.51 24.99 -21.79
CA ILE A 157 17.62 25.92 -22.06
C ILE A 157 18.97 25.19 -21.94
N THR A 158 19.18 24.45 -20.86
CA THR A 158 20.44 23.73 -20.58
C THR A 158 20.73 22.67 -21.65
N LYS A 159 19.72 21.93 -22.12
CA LYS A 159 19.89 20.94 -23.20
C LYS A 159 20.41 21.58 -24.49
N GLN A 160 19.91 22.76 -24.85
CA GLN A 160 20.35 23.44 -26.07
C GLN A 160 21.81 23.91 -25.99
N GLN A 161 22.31 24.20 -24.80
CA GLN A 161 23.73 24.53 -24.58
C GLN A 161 24.65 23.30 -24.79
N GLY A 162 24.19 22.09 -24.43
CA GLY A 162 24.98 20.86 -24.52
C GLY A 162 25.02 20.18 -25.89
N LEU A 163 24.03 20.43 -26.76
CA LEU A 163 23.82 19.66 -28.01
C LEU A 163 24.56 20.21 -29.25
N GLY A 164 25.30 21.32 -29.14
CA GLY A 164 26.07 21.86 -30.27
C GLY A 164 25.21 22.43 -31.42
N ASN A 165 23.95 22.78 -31.16
CA ASN A 165 22.99 23.41 -32.09
C ASN A 165 22.65 22.55 -33.34
N PRO A 166 21.92 21.44 -33.18
CA PRO A 166 21.52 20.56 -34.29
C PRO A 166 20.56 21.27 -35.28
N PRO A 167 20.46 20.78 -36.53
CA PRO A 167 19.48 21.31 -37.48
C PRO A 167 18.06 21.16 -36.89
N ASN A 168 17.27 22.24 -36.91
CA ASN A 168 15.94 22.39 -36.28
C ASN A 168 15.92 22.61 -34.76
N ALA A 169 17.05 22.82 -34.09
CA ALA A 169 17.09 23.11 -32.64
C ALA A 169 16.18 24.28 -32.23
N LEU A 170 16.21 25.39 -33.00
CA LEU A 170 15.40 26.58 -32.71
C LEU A 170 13.90 26.31 -32.80
N SER A 171 13.44 25.60 -33.83
CA SER A 171 12.00 25.32 -34.01
C SER A 171 11.48 24.33 -32.97
N GLN A 172 12.29 23.33 -32.59
CA GLN A 172 11.96 22.41 -31.51
C GLN A 172 11.90 23.12 -30.15
N PHE A 173 12.89 23.97 -29.85
CA PHE A 173 12.92 24.77 -28.62
C PHE A 173 11.68 25.66 -28.52
N GLN A 174 11.36 26.40 -29.58
CA GLN A 174 10.17 27.28 -29.61
C GLN A 174 8.86 26.51 -29.42
N ALA A 175 8.72 25.33 -30.03
CA ALA A 175 7.54 24.49 -29.84
C ALA A 175 7.39 24.00 -28.38
N ASN A 176 8.49 23.54 -27.78
CA ASN A 176 8.51 23.06 -26.40
C ASN A 176 8.22 24.19 -25.40
N ILE A 177 8.89 25.33 -25.55
CA ILE A 177 8.68 26.51 -24.69
C ILE A 177 7.24 27.03 -24.81
N LYS A 178 6.68 27.10 -26.03
CA LYS A 178 5.29 27.53 -26.23
C LYS A 178 4.30 26.60 -25.52
N LYS A 179 4.55 25.28 -25.53
CA LYS A 179 3.73 24.31 -24.80
C LYS A 179 3.83 24.52 -23.28
N LEU A 180 5.05 24.68 -22.75
CA LEU A 180 5.27 24.92 -21.31
C LEU A 180 4.64 26.24 -20.85
N GLN A 181 4.73 27.30 -21.66
CA GLN A 181 4.09 28.59 -21.37
C GLN A 181 2.55 28.50 -21.36
N ALA A 182 1.95 27.66 -22.21
CA ALA A 182 0.51 27.40 -22.17
C ALA A 182 0.11 26.74 -20.85
N ASN A 183 0.80 25.66 -20.45
CA ASN A 183 0.57 25.00 -19.17
C ASN A 183 0.73 25.96 -17.97
N LEU A 184 1.75 26.83 -18.01
CA LEU A 184 1.97 27.84 -16.97
C LEU A 184 0.80 28.83 -16.89
N LYS A 185 0.21 29.20 -18.03
CA LYS A 185 -0.95 30.10 -18.09
C LYS A 185 -2.19 29.43 -17.48
N ASP A 186 -2.40 28.14 -17.72
CA ASP A 186 -3.53 27.40 -17.16
C ASP A 186 -3.42 27.31 -15.62
N GLU A 187 -2.24 26.96 -15.10
CA GLU A 187 -1.97 26.99 -13.65
C GLU A 187 -1.99 28.43 -13.08
N SER A 188 -1.70 29.43 -13.93
CA SER A 188 -1.86 30.86 -13.60
C SER A 188 -3.32 31.22 -13.30
N GLN A 189 -4.19 30.84 -14.22
CA GLN A 189 -5.61 31.09 -14.15
C GLN A 189 -6.28 30.31 -12.99
N ALA A 190 -5.91 29.04 -12.78
CA ALA A 190 -6.46 28.23 -11.70
C ALA A 190 -6.23 28.85 -10.30
N ILE A 191 -5.05 29.43 -10.04
CA ILE A 191 -4.80 30.10 -8.76
C ILE A 191 -5.52 31.46 -8.68
N ALA A 192 -5.69 32.18 -9.79
CA ALA A 192 -6.49 33.41 -9.79
C ALA A 192 -7.96 33.15 -9.43
N GLU A 193 -8.53 32.04 -9.91
CA GLU A 193 -9.87 31.59 -9.53
C GLU A 193 -9.96 31.19 -8.05
N LEU A 194 -8.92 30.54 -7.51
CA LEU A 194 -8.85 30.21 -6.08
C LEU A 194 -8.69 31.44 -5.20
N LEU A 195 -7.87 32.40 -5.61
CA LEU A 195 -7.69 33.68 -4.93
C LEU A 195 -9.02 34.44 -4.81
N ALA A 196 -9.85 34.42 -5.87
CA ALA A 196 -11.17 35.04 -5.82
C ALA A 196 -12.08 34.41 -4.75
N LYS A 197 -12.02 33.09 -4.57
CA LYS A 197 -12.76 32.34 -3.53
C LYS A 197 -12.20 32.58 -2.13
N ILE A 198 -10.88 32.59 -1.99
CA ILE A 198 -10.22 32.88 -0.71
C ILE A 198 -10.56 34.30 -0.26
N ARG A 199 -10.57 35.27 -1.18
CA ARG A 199 -10.88 36.68 -0.86
C ARG A 199 -12.29 36.88 -0.28
N SER A 200 -13.27 36.06 -0.67
CA SER A 200 -14.61 36.12 -0.08
C SER A 200 -14.70 35.51 1.32
N ASP A 201 -13.85 34.53 1.64
CA ASP A 201 -13.88 33.83 2.94
C ASP A 201 -12.90 34.42 3.96
N ASN A 202 -11.72 34.90 3.53
CA ASN A 202 -10.69 35.47 4.40
C ASN A 202 -9.76 36.45 3.63
N SER A 203 -9.86 37.73 3.95
CA SER A 203 -9.06 38.79 3.30
C SER A 203 -7.57 38.72 3.64
N GLU A 204 -7.20 38.30 4.85
CA GLU A 204 -5.80 38.26 5.30
C GLU A 204 -5.01 37.20 4.52
N VAL A 205 -5.60 36.02 4.35
CA VAL A 205 -4.98 34.93 3.58
C VAL A 205 -4.95 35.27 2.08
N ALA A 206 -5.95 36.00 1.58
CA ALA A 206 -5.95 36.47 0.20
C ALA A 206 -4.77 37.41 -0.10
N GLU A 207 -4.36 38.25 0.85
CA GLU A 207 -3.18 39.10 0.70
C GLU A 207 -1.87 38.30 0.59
N LYS A 208 -1.72 37.23 1.38
CA LYS A 208 -0.57 36.32 1.23
C LYS A 208 -0.54 35.63 -0.13
N VAL A 209 -1.70 35.22 -0.67
CA VAL A 209 -1.78 34.64 -2.02
C VAL A 209 -1.50 35.69 -3.11
N ASN A 210 -1.91 36.95 -2.92
CA ASN A 210 -1.53 38.06 -3.80
C ASN A 210 0.00 38.26 -3.81
N GLU A 211 0.63 38.24 -2.64
CA GLU A 211 2.08 38.37 -2.48
C GLU A 211 2.81 37.21 -3.17
N LEU A 212 2.31 35.98 -3.04
CA LEU A 212 2.83 34.81 -3.77
C LEU A 212 2.75 35.03 -5.29
N GLN A 213 1.62 35.53 -5.81
CA GLN A 213 1.48 35.82 -7.24
C GLN A 213 2.42 36.93 -7.72
N LYS A 214 2.73 37.91 -6.87
CA LYS A 214 3.69 38.98 -7.20
C LYS A 214 5.09 38.40 -7.43
N TYR A 215 5.58 37.57 -6.51
CA TYR A 215 6.89 36.95 -6.68
C TYR A 215 6.92 35.92 -7.82
N ASP A 216 5.82 35.18 -8.03
CA ASP A 216 5.71 34.24 -9.16
C ASP A 216 5.80 34.98 -10.51
N ARG A 217 5.23 36.17 -10.60
CA ARG A 217 5.37 37.04 -11.77
C ARG A 217 6.84 37.45 -12.00
N GLU A 218 7.58 37.80 -10.96
CA GLU A 218 9.00 38.13 -11.08
C GLU A 218 9.82 36.92 -11.59
N VAL A 219 9.57 35.72 -11.06
CA VAL A 219 10.17 34.46 -11.54
C VAL A 219 9.82 34.22 -13.01
N ARG A 220 8.53 34.35 -13.36
CA ARG A 220 8.05 34.17 -14.74
C ARG A 220 8.74 35.11 -15.71
N GLU A 221 8.84 36.39 -15.38
CA GLU A 221 9.48 37.39 -16.22
C GLU A 221 10.96 37.04 -16.45
N ALA A 222 11.68 36.62 -15.41
CA ALA A 222 13.08 36.18 -15.54
C ALA A 222 13.22 34.94 -16.44
N VAL A 223 12.42 33.89 -16.22
CA VAL A 223 12.49 32.64 -17.01
C VAL A 223 12.08 32.86 -18.47
N VAL A 224 11.04 33.65 -18.73
CA VAL A 224 10.63 34.00 -20.10
C VAL A 224 11.72 34.79 -20.81
N GLN A 225 12.41 35.69 -20.11
CA GLN A 225 13.54 36.42 -20.66
C GLN A 225 14.73 35.49 -20.96
N GLN A 226 15.04 34.52 -20.09
CA GLN A 226 16.06 33.49 -20.34
C GLN A 226 15.73 32.65 -21.58
N CYS A 227 14.47 32.22 -21.74
CA CYS A 227 14.03 31.53 -22.96
C CYS A 227 14.19 32.40 -24.22
N SER A 228 13.80 33.68 -24.15
CA SER A 228 13.94 34.61 -25.29
C SER A 228 15.41 34.82 -25.67
N ASN A 229 16.30 34.93 -24.68
CA ASN A 229 17.74 35.06 -24.89
C ASN A 229 18.32 33.80 -25.54
N MET A 230 17.87 32.61 -25.13
CA MET A 230 18.25 31.34 -25.77
C MET A 230 17.77 31.27 -27.22
N GLU A 231 16.54 31.69 -27.53
CA GLU A 231 16.06 31.76 -28.92
C GLU A 231 16.92 32.69 -29.79
N LYS A 232 17.31 33.85 -29.26
CA LYS A 232 18.20 34.78 -29.96
C LYS A 232 19.58 34.18 -30.19
N LEU A 233 20.13 33.47 -29.20
CA LEU A 233 21.43 32.79 -29.31
C LEU A 233 21.39 31.70 -30.39
N LEU A 234 20.38 30.82 -30.37
CA LEU A 234 20.19 29.76 -31.37
C LEU A 234 19.97 30.34 -32.78
N GLY A 235 19.24 31.45 -32.88
CA GLY A 235 19.03 32.21 -34.10
C GLY A 235 20.21 33.05 -34.56
N LYS A 236 21.37 32.99 -33.86
CA LYS A 236 22.58 33.80 -34.13
C LYS A 236 22.33 35.32 -34.11
N LYS A 237 21.30 35.77 -33.40
CA LYS A 237 20.92 37.20 -33.22
C LYS A 237 21.52 37.81 -31.94
N MET A 238 22.26 37.03 -31.16
CA MET A 238 22.89 37.45 -29.91
C MET A 238 24.30 36.85 -29.79
N ALA A 239 25.27 37.64 -29.34
CA ALA A 239 26.63 37.18 -29.10
C ALA A 239 26.71 36.30 -27.85
N LYS A 240 27.60 35.30 -27.84
CA LYS A 240 27.77 34.38 -26.70
C LYS A 240 28.12 35.10 -25.39
N GLN A 241 28.97 36.12 -25.45
CA GLN A 241 29.35 36.91 -24.26
C GLN A 241 28.15 37.68 -23.69
N ALA A 242 27.41 38.40 -24.55
CA ALA A 242 26.22 39.14 -24.13
C ALA A 242 25.12 38.23 -23.56
N TYR A 243 25.00 37.00 -24.07
CA TYR A 243 24.12 35.99 -23.50
C TYR A 243 24.57 35.58 -22.09
N ALA A 244 25.86 35.28 -21.89
CA ALA A 244 26.40 34.86 -20.60
C ALA A 244 26.22 35.93 -19.50
N ASP A 245 26.48 37.20 -19.83
CA ASP A 245 26.33 38.31 -18.89
C ASP A 245 24.86 38.48 -18.45
N GLN A 246 23.91 38.41 -19.41
CA GLN A 246 22.47 38.50 -19.11
C GLN A 246 21.94 37.27 -18.38
N GLU A 247 22.45 36.08 -18.69
CA GLU A 247 22.05 34.83 -18.03
C GLU A 247 22.44 34.85 -16.54
N GLN A 248 23.62 35.40 -16.21
CA GLN A 248 24.06 35.54 -14.82
C GLN A 248 23.15 36.49 -14.02
N GLU A 249 22.79 37.64 -14.60
CA GLU A 249 21.89 38.61 -13.97
C GLU A 249 20.48 38.03 -13.76
N LEU A 250 19.93 37.38 -14.80
CA LEU A 250 18.60 36.77 -14.75
C LEU A 250 18.54 35.58 -13.79
N SER A 251 19.59 34.76 -13.72
CA SER A 251 19.66 33.63 -12.76
C SER A 251 19.62 34.13 -11.32
N LYS A 252 20.40 35.17 -10.99
CA LYS A 252 20.41 35.78 -9.66
C LYS A 252 19.03 36.35 -9.30
N ARG A 253 18.42 37.12 -10.22
CA ARG A 253 17.08 37.70 -10.01
C ARG A 253 16.01 36.61 -9.81
N ARG A 254 16.09 35.52 -10.59
CA ARG A 254 15.19 34.37 -10.47
C ARG A 254 15.33 33.70 -9.12
N GLU A 255 16.55 33.44 -8.67
CA GLU A 255 16.83 32.79 -7.37
C GLU A 255 16.31 33.64 -6.20
N GLU A 256 16.58 34.94 -6.20
CA GLU A 256 16.06 35.86 -5.17
C GLU A 256 14.52 35.89 -5.13
N ALA A 257 13.87 35.87 -6.30
CA ALA A 257 12.40 35.83 -6.37
C ALA A 257 11.84 34.47 -5.94
N MET A 258 12.49 33.36 -6.30
CA MET A 258 12.12 32.00 -5.88
C MET A 258 12.23 31.83 -4.37
N ASP A 259 13.25 32.39 -3.72
CA ASP A 259 13.41 32.33 -2.27
C ASP A 259 12.30 33.09 -1.54
N LYS A 260 11.96 34.30 -1.99
CA LYS A 260 10.83 35.07 -1.43
C LYS A 260 9.51 34.32 -1.60
N LEU A 261 9.30 33.74 -2.78
CA LEU A 261 8.12 32.96 -3.10
C LEU A 261 8.01 31.68 -2.26
N ARG A 262 9.12 30.99 -1.99
CA ARG A 262 9.16 29.84 -1.08
C ARG A 262 8.79 30.24 0.35
N ASN A 263 9.26 31.40 0.81
CA ASN A 263 8.94 31.90 2.16
C ASN A 263 7.45 32.21 2.30
N VAL A 264 6.84 32.87 1.31
CA VAL A 264 5.39 33.13 1.33
C VAL A 264 4.58 31.84 1.23
N ALA A 265 5.00 30.91 0.38
CA ALA A 265 4.33 29.61 0.23
C ALA A 265 4.36 28.76 1.52
N ALA A 266 5.38 28.92 2.38
CA ALA A 266 5.46 28.23 3.66
C ALA A 266 4.51 28.79 4.74
N LEU A 267 3.94 29.98 4.50
CA LEU A 267 3.02 30.68 5.42
C LEU A 267 1.54 30.52 5.05
N LEU A 268 1.25 29.75 3.98
CA LEU A 268 -0.07 29.39 3.46
C LEU A 268 -0.38 27.92 3.78
#